data_AF-X0ZLH0-F1
#
_entry.id   AF-X0ZLH0-F1
#
_cell.length_a   1.000
_cell.length_b   1.000
_cell.length_c   1.000
_cell.angle_alpha   90.00
_cell.angle_beta   90.00
_cell.angle_gamma   90.00
#
_symmetry.space_group_name_H-M   'P 1'
#
loop_
_entity.id
_entity.type
_entity.pdbx_description
1 polymer ?
#
loop_
_entity_poly.entity_id
_entity_poly.type
_entity_poly.pdbx_seq_one_letter_code
_entity_poly.pdbx_strand_id
1 'polypeptide(L)'
;MKSYRIFIAHTSENQEYARYICSSLSNIVEFEPYLAQDYPIYGENFKYRIQNAIEKCNVFIVCFSESALPNQWVNQELGYACARNRIVMQRISNMKLIKRIKSALLSPTDIPIYVENGANYILLDNERKGYPPDYLIGLLNSSTLNYYFKLFSSSNNVQPSELKRLPIKIPNKKNENIRKSIVKSVRGIRKLKYDLKICENVLSNPLKLIKEYHSIYNSPIIKFPSSNLKGKIQLNRKDTIVYVTIADYFECENETLAKCVEIIISKITDLSEIQSLTIPKNEDDIKTFVNDYYKAKKNVNLYPSKIKEMEKKLDHNVYKLYNIS
;
A
#
# COMPACT_ATOMS: atom_id res chain seq x y z
N MET A 1 -10.97 -20.27 -32.80
CA MET A 1 -11.23 -19.04 -32.02
C MET A 1 -10.73 -19.24 -30.59
N LYS A 2 -10.18 -18.22 -29.94
CA LYS A 2 -9.81 -18.32 -28.52
C LYS A 2 -11.06 -18.09 -27.69
N SER A 3 -11.53 -19.13 -27.02
CA SER A 3 -12.61 -19.05 -26.04
C SER A 3 -12.08 -18.56 -24.69
N TYR A 4 -12.79 -17.65 -24.04
CA TYR A 4 -12.49 -17.19 -22.68
C TYR A 4 -13.39 -17.93 -21.69
N ARG A 5 -12.77 -18.72 -20.81
CA ARG A 5 -13.47 -19.38 -19.72
C ARG A 5 -13.70 -18.41 -18.57
N ILE A 6 -14.93 -18.32 -18.09
CA ILE A 6 -15.35 -17.33 -17.10
C ILE A 6 -15.91 -18.05 -15.88
N PHE A 7 -15.22 -18.04 -14.75
CA PHE A 7 -15.75 -18.59 -13.51
C PHE A 7 -16.68 -17.58 -12.85
N ILE A 8 -17.87 -17.99 -12.42
CA ILE A 8 -18.84 -17.13 -11.73
C ILE A 8 -19.03 -17.64 -10.29
N ALA A 9 -18.43 -16.93 -9.33
CA ALA A 9 -18.57 -17.15 -7.90
C ALA A 9 -19.84 -16.47 -7.36
N HIS A 10 -20.59 -17.17 -6.51
CA HIS A 10 -21.93 -16.76 -6.08
C HIS A 10 -22.38 -17.50 -4.80
N THR A 11 -23.29 -16.90 -4.04
CA THR A 11 -24.04 -17.60 -3.00
C THR A 11 -25.26 -18.31 -3.59
N SER A 12 -25.86 -19.23 -2.84
CA SER A 12 -27.17 -19.82 -3.18
C SER A 12 -28.26 -18.75 -3.34
N GLU A 13 -28.22 -17.68 -2.55
CA GLU A 13 -29.17 -16.56 -2.65
C GLU A 13 -29.00 -15.74 -3.93
N ASN A 14 -27.78 -15.67 -4.48
CA ASN A 14 -27.50 -14.98 -5.74
C ASN A 14 -27.60 -15.91 -6.96
N GLN A 15 -28.12 -17.14 -6.80
CA GLN A 15 -28.10 -18.16 -7.86
C GLN A 15 -28.85 -17.71 -9.12
N GLU A 16 -30.02 -17.08 -8.97
CA GLU A 16 -30.78 -16.59 -10.12
C GLU A 16 -30.01 -15.52 -10.90
N TYR A 17 -29.35 -14.61 -10.20
CA TYR A 17 -28.53 -13.57 -10.81
C TYR A 17 -27.27 -14.14 -11.47
N ALA A 18 -26.60 -15.08 -10.82
CA ALA A 18 -25.45 -15.79 -11.38
C ALA A 18 -25.82 -16.59 -12.64
N ARG A 19 -27.00 -17.23 -12.64
CA ARG A 19 -27.57 -17.90 -13.83
C ARG A 19 -27.90 -16.92 -14.94
N TYR A 20 -28.49 -15.77 -14.61
CA TYR A 20 -28.76 -14.72 -15.59
C TYR A 20 -27.46 -14.23 -16.27
N ILE A 21 -26.41 -13.98 -15.49
CA ILE A 21 -25.08 -13.62 -16.01
C ILE A 21 -24.53 -14.76 -16.88
N CYS A 22 -24.60 -16.00 -16.40
CA CYS A 22 -24.14 -17.18 -17.13
C CYS A 22 -24.84 -17.29 -18.50
N SER A 23 -26.16 -17.26 -18.54
CA SER A 23 -26.95 -17.31 -19.78
C SER A 23 -26.63 -16.14 -20.72
N SER A 24 -26.45 -14.93 -20.17
CA SER A 24 -26.10 -13.75 -20.96
C SER A 24 -24.72 -13.87 -21.62
N LEU A 25 -23.74 -14.41 -20.89
CA LEU A 25 -22.40 -14.64 -21.38
C LEU A 25 -22.33 -15.80 -22.38
N SER A 26 -23.10 -16.87 -22.16
CA SER A 26 -23.19 -18.02 -23.07
C SER A 26 -23.70 -17.67 -24.47
N ASN A 27 -24.47 -16.57 -24.60
CA ASN A 27 -24.92 -16.06 -25.90
C ASN A 27 -23.78 -15.44 -26.73
N ILE A 28 -22.60 -15.23 -26.14
CA ILE A 28 -21.42 -14.71 -26.82
C ILE A 28 -20.52 -15.90 -27.16
N VAL A 29 -20.33 -16.16 -28.46
CA VAL A 29 -19.60 -17.33 -29.01
C VAL A 29 -18.18 -17.49 -28.42
N GLU A 30 -17.56 -16.40 -28.00
CA GLU A 30 -16.20 -16.37 -27.49
C GLU A 30 -16.09 -16.67 -25.99
N PHE A 31 -17.21 -16.82 -25.28
CA PHE A 31 -17.25 -16.99 -23.82
C PHE A 31 -17.77 -18.36 -23.40
N GLU A 32 -17.08 -18.96 -22.44
CA GLU A 32 -17.45 -20.21 -21.77
C GLU A 32 -17.66 -19.92 -20.28
N PRO A 33 -18.83 -19.40 -19.87
CA PRO A 33 -19.12 -19.20 -18.46
C PRO A 33 -19.28 -20.54 -17.73
N TYR A 34 -18.80 -20.57 -16.48
CA TYR A 34 -18.74 -21.74 -15.62
C TYR A 34 -19.36 -21.40 -14.26
N LEU A 35 -20.40 -22.15 -13.90
CA LEU A 35 -20.97 -22.20 -12.56
C LEU A 35 -20.63 -23.55 -11.93
N ALA A 36 -20.02 -23.53 -10.75
CA ALA A 36 -19.60 -24.77 -10.08
C ALA A 36 -20.76 -25.73 -9.74
N GLN A 37 -21.98 -25.19 -9.61
CA GLN A 37 -23.23 -25.95 -9.40
C GLN A 37 -23.50 -26.93 -10.55
N ASP A 38 -23.32 -26.46 -11.79
CA ASP A 38 -23.83 -27.12 -12.98
C ASP A 38 -23.01 -28.36 -13.39
N TYR A 39 -21.87 -28.58 -12.70
CA TYR A 39 -20.98 -29.71 -12.93
C TYR A 39 -20.75 -30.52 -11.64
N PRO A 40 -21.78 -31.19 -11.10
CA PRO A 40 -21.62 -32.03 -9.91
C PRO A 40 -20.81 -33.28 -10.26
N ILE A 41 -19.57 -33.36 -9.75
CA ILE A 41 -18.78 -34.60 -9.75
C ILE A 41 -18.81 -35.16 -8.34
N TYR A 42 -19.40 -36.35 -8.19
CA TYR A 42 -19.53 -37.05 -6.91
C TYR A 42 -18.22 -37.75 -6.55
N GLY A 43 -17.75 -37.59 -5.31
CA GLY A 43 -16.56 -38.27 -4.79
C GLY A 43 -15.25 -37.47 -4.83
N GLU A 44 -15.24 -36.25 -5.40
CA GLU A 44 -14.06 -35.37 -5.43
C GLU A 44 -14.13 -34.32 -4.30
N ASN A 45 -12.97 -33.95 -3.73
CA ASN A 45 -12.91 -32.87 -2.73
C ASN A 45 -13.37 -31.56 -3.37
N PHE A 46 -14.50 -31.02 -2.92
CA PHE A 46 -15.14 -29.83 -3.48
C PHE A 46 -14.17 -28.65 -3.58
N LYS A 47 -13.34 -28.43 -2.55
CA LYS A 47 -12.33 -27.36 -2.53
C LYS A 47 -11.32 -27.50 -3.67
N TYR A 48 -10.91 -28.73 -3.98
CA TYR A 48 -10.01 -29.01 -5.11
C TYR A 48 -10.72 -28.84 -6.46
N ARG A 49 -11.99 -29.28 -6.57
CA ARG A 49 -12.80 -29.09 -7.79
C ARG A 49 -12.97 -27.60 -8.14
N ILE A 50 -13.23 -26.76 -7.14
CA ILE A 50 -13.33 -25.29 -7.28
C ILE A 50 -11.99 -24.67 -7.66
N GLN A 51 -10.93 -25.00 -6.93
CA GLN A 51 -9.58 -24.51 -7.20
C GLN A 51 -9.17 -24.82 -8.65
N ASN A 52 -9.32 -26.08 -9.06
CA ASN A 52 -9.06 -26.55 -10.42
C ASN A 52 -9.90 -25.80 -11.46
N ALA A 53 -11.17 -25.54 -11.18
CA ALA A 53 -12.05 -24.81 -12.10
C ALA A 53 -11.58 -23.36 -12.28
N ILE A 54 -11.19 -22.69 -11.20
CA ILE A 54 -10.65 -21.32 -11.26
C ILE A 54 -9.33 -21.30 -12.03
N GLU A 55 -8.43 -22.27 -11.81
CA GLU A 55 -7.16 -22.45 -12.56
C GLU A 55 -7.38 -22.68 -14.06
N LYS A 56 -8.56 -23.18 -14.44
CA LYS A 56 -8.97 -23.45 -15.82
C LYS A 56 -9.77 -22.29 -16.45
N CYS A 57 -9.89 -21.14 -15.76
CA CYS A 57 -10.61 -19.95 -16.22
C CYS A 57 -9.70 -18.74 -16.49
N ASN A 58 -10.09 -17.91 -17.46
CA ASN A 58 -9.40 -16.67 -17.85
C ASN A 58 -9.95 -15.44 -17.13
N VAL A 59 -11.22 -15.47 -16.73
CA VAL A 59 -11.95 -14.38 -16.08
C VAL A 59 -12.67 -14.95 -14.86
N PHE A 60 -12.75 -14.17 -13.79
CA PHE A 60 -13.40 -14.54 -12.54
C PHE A 60 -14.39 -13.42 -12.16
N ILE A 61 -15.67 -13.76 -12.07
CA ILE A 61 -16.78 -12.86 -11.74
C ILE A 61 -17.31 -13.25 -10.36
N VAL A 62 -17.55 -12.29 -9.48
CA VAL A 62 -18.14 -12.53 -8.16
C VAL A 62 -19.46 -11.79 -8.07
N CYS A 63 -20.55 -12.52 -7.80
CA CYS A 63 -21.84 -11.95 -7.45
C CYS A 63 -21.82 -11.58 -5.96
N PHE A 64 -21.44 -10.34 -5.66
CA PHE A 64 -21.25 -9.87 -4.28
C PHE A 64 -22.52 -9.20 -3.76
N SER A 65 -23.10 -9.75 -2.68
CA SER A 65 -24.28 -9.24 -1.96
C SER A 65 -24.00 -9.20 -0.45
N GLU A 66 -24.88 -8.60 0.36
CA GLU A 66 -24.76 -8.64 1.82
C GLU A 66 -24.70 -10.07 2.37
N SER A 67 -25.42 -11.00 1.74
CA SER A 67 -25.37 -12.43 2.08
C SER A 67 -24.13 -13.17 1.60
N ALA A 68 -23.32 -12.57 0.73
CA ALA A 68 -22.02 -13.10 0.34
C ALA A 68 -20.95 -12.91 1.43
N LEU A 69 -21.12 -11.94 2.33
CA LEU A 69 -20.15 -11.60 3.38
C LEU A 69 -19.90 -12.75 4.38
N PRO A 70 -20.92 -13.42 4.94
CA PRO A 70 -20.72 -14.55 5.86
C PRO A 70 -20.54 -15.90 5.14
N ASN A 71 -20.76 -16.00 3.83
CA ASN A 71 -20.86 -17.30 3.15
C ASN A 71 -19.48 -17.96 2.97
N GLN A 72 -19.28 -19.14 3.56
CA GLN A 72 -18.00 -19.86 3.57
C GLN A 72 -17.51 -20.27 2.16
N TRP A 73 -18.41 -20.53 1.20
CA TRP A 73 -18.03 -20.93 -0.16
C TRP A 73 -17.54 -19.72 -0.97
N VAL A 74 -18.30 -18.62 -0.96
CA VAL A 74 -17.87 -17.37 -1.62
C VAL A 74 -16.58 -16.84 -0.99
N ASN A 75 -16.43 -16.96 0.32
CA ASN A 75 -15.19 -16.62 1.02
C ASN A 75 -14.00 -17.56 0.68
N GLN A 76 -14.24 -18.84 0.34
CA GLN A 76 -13.18 -19.73 -0.16
C GLN A 76 -12.75 -19.39 -1.59
N GLU A 77 -13.70 -19.10 -2.48
CA GLU A 77 -13.48 -18.73 -3.87
C GLU A 77 -12.81 -17.34 -3.98
N LEU A 78 -13.28 -16.38 -3.19
CA LEU A 78 -12.64 -15.07 -2.99
C LEU A 78 -11.27 -15.20 -2.31
N GLY A 79 -11.16 -16.10 -1.32
CA GLY A 79 -9.92 -16.42 -0.62
C GLY A 79 -8.84 -16.89 -1.59
N TYR A 80 -9.20 -17.66 -2.61
CA TYR A 80 -8.27 -18.13 -3.64
C TYR A 80 -7.72 -16.99 -4.54
N ALA A 81 -8.54 -15.98 -4.84
CA ALA A 81 -8.09 -14.78 -5.55
C ALA A 81 -7.26 -13.85 -4.64
N CYS A 82 -7.59 -13.77 -3.34
CA CYS A 82 -6.87 -12.99 -2.33
C CYS A 82 -5.56 -13.63 -1.84
N ALA A 83 -5.42 -14.94 -1.96
CA ALA A 83 -4.22 -15.70 -1.61
C ALA A 83 -3.07 -15.58 -2.63
N ARG A 84 -3.26 -14.84 -3.73
CA ARG A 84 -2.23 -14.64 -4.76
C ARG A 84 -1.57 -13.28 -4.68
N ASN A 85 -0.30 -13.21 -5.10
CA ASN A 85 0.31 -11.93 -5.44
C ASN A 85 -0.41 -11.34 -6.65
N ARG A 86 -0.75 -10.06 -6.56
CA ARG A 86 -1.47 -9.34 -7.61
C ARG A 86 -0.79 -8.01 -7.86
N ILE A 87 -0.68 -7.61 -9.12
CA ILE A 87 -0.31 -6.22 -9.43
C ILE A 87 -1.60 -5.45 -9.63
N VAL A 88 -1.82 -4.43 -8.83
CA VAL A 88 -3.02 -3.58 -8.90
C VAL A 88 -2.67 -2.26 -9.55
N MET A 89 -3.59 -1.71 -10.34
CA MET A 89 -3.37 -0.51 -11.14
C MET A 89 -4.62 0.35 -11.14
N GLN A 90 -4.47 1.69 -11.16
CA GLN A 90 -5.61 2.59 -11.24
C GLN A 90 -6.30 2.49 -12.62
N ARG A 91 -7.63 2.30 -12.66
CA ARG A 91 -8.41 2.23 -13.90
C ARG A 91 -8.76 3.61 -14.45
N ILE A 92 -9.01 4.59 -13.59
CA ILE A 92 -9.33 5.96 -14.00
C ILE A 92 -8.09 6.84 -13.79
N SER A 93 -7.50 7.34 -14.86
CA SER A 93 -6.38 8.28 -14.79
C SER A 93 -6.55 9.40 -15.81
N ASN A 94 -6.58 10.64 -15.31
CA ASN A 94 -6.64 11.85 -16.13
C ASN A 94 -5.59 11.82 -17.25
N MET A 95 -6.03 12.05 -18.49
CA MET A 95 -5.19 12.05 -19.69
C MET A 95 -4.02 13.05 -19.66
N LYS A 96 -4.16 14.15 -18.90
CA LYS A 96 -3.12 15.18 -18.77
C LYS A 96 -1.94 14.73 -17.91
N LEU A 97 -2.09 13.69 -17.09
CA LEU A 97 -1.02 13.22 -16.22
C LEU A 97 0.15 12.66 -17.03
N ILE A 98 1.38 12.94 -16.57
CA ILE A 98 2.60 12.40 -17.17
C ILE A 98 2.68 10.88 -16.95
N LYS A 99 2.34 10.43 -15.74
CA LYS A 99 2.25 9.00 -15.38
C LYS A 99 0.78 8.61 -15.25
N ARG A 100 0.28 7.87 -16.24
CA ARG A 100 -1.10 7.36 -16.30
C ARG A 100 -1.21 5.92 -15.78
N ILE A 101 -0.17 5.13 -16.02
CA ILE A 101 -0.02 3.81 -15.41
C ILE A 101 0.67 3.97 -14.06
N LYS A 102 -0.04 3.60 -13.00
CA LYS A 102 0.47 3.49 -11.64
C LYS A 102 0.12 2.11 -11.12
N SER A 103 1.13 1.33 -10.81
CA SER A 103 1.00 -0.07 -10.41
C SER A 103 1.65 -0.31 -9.05
N ALA A 104 1.06 -1.18 -8.26
CA ALA A 104 1.57 -1.60 -6.96
C ALA A 104 1.47 -3.12 -6.82
N LEU A 105 2.39 -3.71 -6.04
CA LEU A 105 2.27 -5.10 -5.63
C LEU A 105 1.30 -5.17 -4.45
N LEU A 106 0.26 -5.97 -4.61
CA LEU A 106 -0.59 -6.43 -3.53
C LEU A 106 -0.22 -7.88 -3.22
N SER A 107 0.52 -8.07 -2.14
CA SER A 107 0.87 -9.40 -1.63
C SER A 107 -0.26 -9.94 -0.74
N PRO A 108 -0.41 -11.27 -0.65
CA PRO A 108 -1.34 -11.88 0.30
C PRO A 108 -1.04 -11.42 1.73
N THR A 109 -2.09 -11.16 2.49
CA THR A 109 -2.04 -10.81 3.92
C THR A 109 -3.03 -11.70 4.67
N ASP A 110 -2.89 -11.78 5.99
CA ASP A 110 -3.81 -12.57 6.84
C ASP A 110 -5.26 -12.05 6.75
N ILE A 111 -5.41 -10.77 6.44
CA ILE A 111 -6.68 -10.12 6.15
C ILE A 111 -6.86 -10.04 4.63
N PRO A 112 -7.98 -10.52 4.06
CA PRO A 112 -8.23 -10.38 2.62
C PRO A 112 -8.34 -8.91 2.22
N ILE A 113 -7.52 -8.49 1.24
CA ILE A 113 -7.60 -7.14 0.67
C ILE A 113 -8.33 -7.21 -0.67
N TYR A 114 -9.45 -6.49 -0.74
CA TYR A 114 -10.26 -6.34 -1.94
C TYR A 114 -9.93 -5.04 -2.67
N VAL A 115 -10.02 -5.06 -3.99
CA VAL A 115 -9.80 -3.88 -4.82
C VAL A 115 -11.12 -3.57 -5.52
N GLU A 116 -11.56 -2.32 -5.39
CA GLU A 116 -12.80 -1.81 -5.98
C GLU A 116 -12.72 -1.77 -7.53
N ASN A 117 -13.87 -1.71 -8.19
CA ASN A 117 -14.00 -1.78 -9.67
C ASN A 117 -13.23 -0.66 -10.42
N GLY A 118 -12.81 0.39 -9.71
CA GLY A 118 -11.90 1.43 -10.17
C GLY A 118 -10.43 1.00 -10.34
N ALA A 119 -10.10 -0.28 -10.18
CA ALA A 119 -8.77 -0.81 -10.44
C ALA A 119 -8.74 -1.92 -11.49
N ASN A 120 -7.62 -1.98 -12.21
CA ASN A 120 -7.22 -3.15 -12.98
C ASN A 120 -6.29 -4.01 -12.11
N TYR A 121 -6.30 -5.33 -12.28
CA TYR A 121 -5.35 -6.22 -11.62
C TYR A 121 -4.77 -7.25 -12.58
N ILE A 122 -3.50 -7.60 -12.34
CA ILE A 122 -2.80 -8.70 -13.00
C ILE A 122 -2.59 -9.77 -11.93
N LEU A 123 -3.22 -10.93 -12.13
CA LEU A 123 -2.99 -12.10 -11.29
C LEU A 123 -1.63 -12.70 -11.64
N LEU A 124 -0.80 -12.96 -10.63
CA LEU A 124 0.48 -13.60 -10.82
C LEU A 124 0.33 -15.10 -10.53
N ASP A 125 0.82 -15.90 -11.47
CA ASP A 125 0.93 -17.34 -11.30
C ASP A 125 2.09 -17.64 -10.34
N ASN A 126 1.78 -18.16 -9.16
CA ASN A 126 2.77 -18.51 -8.14
C ASN A 126 3.50 -19.83 -8.46
N GLU A 127 2.97 -20.67 -9.36
CA GLU A 127 3.51 -22.00 -9.66
C GLU A 127 4.51 -21.98 -10.83
N ARG A 128 4.35 -21.02 -11.76
CA ARG A 128 5.33 -20.82 -12.84
C ARG A 128 6.57 -20.12 -12.31
N LYS A 129 7.75 -20.69 -12.57
CA LYS A 129 9.07 -20.05 -12.41
C LYS A 129 9.19 -18.84 -13.38
N GLY A 130 8.52 -17.75 -13.04
CA GLY A 130 8.52 -16.50 -13.77
C GLY A 130 9.52 -15.49 -13.23
N TYR A 131 9.51 -14.29 -13.81
CA TYR A 131 10.29 -13.17 -13.29
C TYR A 131 9.68 -12.62 -12.00
N PRO A 132 10.50 -12.04 -11.10
CA PRO A 132 9.98 -11.40 -9.90
C PRO A 132 8.91 -10.34 -10.23
N PRO A 133 7.81 -10.25 -9.47
CA PRO A 133 6.76 -9.26 -9.69
C PRO A 133 7.27 -7.82 -9.78
N ASP A 134 8.31 -7.52 -8.98
CA ASP A 134 8.99 -6.22 -8.94
C ASP A 134 9.52 -5.80 -10.33
N TYR A 135 9.88 -6.75 -11.20
CA TYR A 135 10.35 -6.43 -12.54
C TYR A 135 9.23 -5.82 -13.39
N LEU A 136 8.07 -6.48 -13.44
CA LEU A 136 6.92 -5.99 -14.21
C LEU A 136 6.41 -4.66 -13.66
N ILE A 137 6.36 -4.51 -12.33
CA ILE A 137 6.02 -3.24 -11.67
C ILE A 137 7.00 -2.14 -12.08
N GLY A 138 8.29 -2.45 -12.15
CA GLY A 138 9.32 -1.52 -12.61
C GLY A 138 9.09 -1.03 -14.03
N LEU A 139 8.71 -1.93 -14.94
CA LEU A 139 8.36 -1.56 -16.30
C LEU A 139 7.09 -0.70 -16.33
N LEU A 140 6.02 -1.12 -15.68
CA LEU A 140 4.71 -0.43 -15.71
C LEU A 140 4.78 0.98 -15.10
N ASN A 141 5.60 1.19 -14.07
CA ASN A 141 5.78 2.49 -13.42
C ASN A 141 6.86 3.38 -14.07
N SER A 142 7.54 2.87 -15.10
CA SER A 142 8.59 3.62 -15.80
C SER A 142 8.03 4.75 -16.65
N SER A 143 8.83 5.79 -16.86
CA SER A 143 8.55 6.86 -17.82
C SER A 143 8.39 6.30 -19.25
N THR A 144 9.21 5.30 -19.63
CA THR A 144 9.20 4.71 -20.98
C THR A 144 7.86 4.08 -21.34
N LEU A 145 7.32 3.20 -20.49
CA LEU A 145 6.01 2.58 -20.77
C LEU A 145 4.86 3.56 -20.56
N ASN A 146 4.97 4.52 -19.64
CA ASN A 146 3.97 5.58 -19.51
C ASN A 146 3.90 6.47 -20.75
N TYR A 147 5.06 6.79 -21.35
CA TYR A 147 5.15 7.52 -22.61
C TYR A 147 4.49 6.72 -23.74
N TYR A 148 4.86 5.45 -23.91
CA TYR A 148 4.24 4.57 -24.90
C TYR A 148 2.72 4.51 -24.71
N PHE A 149 2.25 4.25 -23.49
CA PHE A 149 0.82 4.17 -23.20
C PHE A 149 0.09 5.48 -23.55
N LYS A 150 0.68 6.63 -23.22
CA LYS A 150 0.08 7.95 -23.49
C LYS A 150 -0.06 8.24 -25.00
N LEU A 151 0.85 7.73 -25.84
CA LEU A 151 0.75 7.90 -27.29
C LEU A 151 -0.48 7.22 -27.90
N PHE A 152 -0.93 6.11 -27.30
CA PHE A 152 -2.00 5.28 -27.88
C PHE A 152 -3.30 5.30 -27.09
N SER A 153 -3.32 5.88 -25.88
CA SER A 153 -4.52 5.95 -25.04
C SER A 153 -5.25 7.27 -25.17
N SER A 154 -6.51 7.20 -25.61
CA SER A 154 -7.38 8.35 -25.89
C SER A 154 -8.50 8.57 -24.86
N SER A 155 -8.59 7.73 -23.83
CA SER A 155 -9.63 7.80 -22.80
C SER A 155 -9.03 8.05 -21.42
N ASN A 156 -9.78 8.65 -20.49
CA ASN A 156 -9.42 8.69 -19.06
C ASN A 156 -9.39 7.29 -18.42
N ASN A 157 -10.04 6.31 -19.04
CA ASN A 157 -10.01 4.92 -18.60
C ASN A 157 -8.77 4.22 -19.15
N VAL A 158 -7.94 3.68 -18.26
CA VAL A 158 -6.86 2.74 -18.57
C VAL A 158 -7.51 1.38 -18.83
N GLN A 159 -7.72 1.03 -20.10
CA GLN A 159 -8.44 -0.18 -20.47
C GLN A 159 -7.53 -1.42 -20.46
N PRO A 160 -8.03 -2.59 -20.05
CA PRO A 160 -7.28 -3.85 -20.15
C PRO A 160 -6.78 -4.16 -21.58
N SER A 161 -7.55 -3.77 -22.60
CA SER A 161 -7.17 -3.91 -24.02
C SER A 161 -5.92 -3.11 -24.38
N GLU A 162 -5.78 -1.89 -23.88
CA GLU A 162 -4.59 -1.04 -24.06
C GLU A 162 -3.40 -1.60 -23.27
N LEU A 163 -3.63 -2.06 -22.03
CA LEU A 163 -2.59 -2.69 -21.22
C LEU A 163 -2.01 -3.95 -21.87
N LYS A 164 -2.86 -4.76 -22.52
CA LYS A 164 -2.43 -5.95 -23.29
C LYS A 164 -1.51 -5.61 -24.49
N ARG A 165 -1.57 -4.38 -25.00
CA ARG A 165 -0.75 -3.92 -26.13
C ARG A 165 0.59 -3.33 -25.69
N LEU A 166 0.84 -3.19 -24.38
CA LEU A 166 2.12 -2.70 -23.90
C LEU A 166 3.25 -3.63 -24.37
N PRO A 167 4.37 -3.09 -24.86
CA PRO A 167 5.48 -3.88 -25.37
C PRO A 167 6.30 -4.44 -24.22
N ILE A 168 5.74 -5.30 -23.37
CA ILE A 168 6.43 -5.84 -22.19
C ILE A 168 7.61 -6.71 -22.63
N LYS A 169 8.84 -6.27 -22.36
CA LYS A 169 10.05 -6.98 -22.77
C LYS A 169 10.40 -8.08 -21.79
N ILE A 170 10.48 -9.31 -22.29
CA ILE A 170 10.93 -10.48 -21.55
C ILE A 170 12.48 -10.46 -21.49
N PRO A 171 13.10 -10.43 -20.30
CA PRO A 171 14.56 -10.46 -20.16
C PRO A 171 15.19 -11.73 -20.73
N ASN A 172 16.32 -11.59 -21.40
CA ASN A 172 17.18 -12.71 -21.80
C ASN A 172 18.54 -12.62 -21.08
N LYS A 173 19.45 -13.58 -21.34
CA LYS A 173 20.78 -13.62 -20.71
C LYS A 173 21.57 -12.30 -20.86
N LYS A 174 21.44 -11.60 -22.00
CA LYS A 174 22.14 -10.33 -22.24
C LYS A 174 21.66 -9.19 -21.33
N ASN A 175 20.38 -9.19 -20.99
CA ASN A 175 19.74 -8.11 -20.22
C ASN A 175 19.49 -8.48 -18.74
N GLU A 176 20.06 -9.58 -18.26
CA GLU A 176 19.83 -10.08 -16.91
C GLU A 176 20.33 -9.10 -15.83
N ASN A 177 21.44 -8.42 -16.07
CA ASN A 177 21.96 -7.39 -15.17
C ASN A 177 21.03 -6.16 -15.10
N ILE A 178 20.46 -5.77 -16.24
CA ILE A 178 19.47 -4.67 -16.30
C ILE A 178 18.21 -5.06 -15.53
N ARG A 179 17.73 -6.30 -15.71
CA ARG A 179 16.60 -6.85 -14.96
C ARG A 179 16.84 -6.79 -13.45
N LYS A 180 17.99 -7.28 -12.98
CA LYS A 180 18.38 -7.24 -11.55
C LYS A 180 18.43 -5.80 -11.04
N SER A 181 18.95 -4.87 -11.83
CA SER A 181 19.02 -3.44 -11.51
C SER A 181 17.62 -2.81 -11.37
N ILE A 182 16.69 -3.12 -12.28
CA ILE A 182 15.29 -2.69 -12.22
C ILE A 182 14.63 -3.19 -10.93
N VAL A 183 14.74 -4.50 -10.64
CA VAL A 183 14.17 -5.10 -9.42
C VAL A 183 14.75 -4.44 -8.16
N LYS A 184 16.06 -4.19 -8.13
CA LYS A 184 16.72 -3.51 -7.01
C LYS A 184 16.18 -2.09 -6.83
N SER A 185 16.00 -1.33 -7.92
CA SER A 185 15.41 0.01 -7.85
C SER A 185 13.99 -0.02 -7.30
N VAL A 186 13.12 -0.91 -7.79
CA VAL A 186 11.74 -1.02 -7.32
C VAL A 186 11.66 -1.35 -5.83
N ARG A 187 12.44 -2.33 -5.37
CA ARG A 187 12.48 -2.71 -3.95
C ARG A 187 12.97 -1.56 -3.06
N GLY A 188 14.00 -0.84 -3.47
CA GLY A 188 14.50 0.31 -2.72
C GLY A 188 13.50 1.47 -2.69
N ILE A 189 12.81 1.77 -3.80
CA ILE A 189 11.74 2.77 -3.83
C ILE A 189 10.61 2.39 -2.87
N ARG A 190 10.16 1.13 -2.90
CA ARG A 190 9.10 0.63 -1.99
C ARG A 190 9.51 0.78 -0.53
N LYS A 191 10.71 0.35 -0.17
CA LYS A 191 11.24 0.47 1.19
C LYS A 191 11.29 1.94 1.63
N LEU A 192 11.87 2.82 0.82
CA LEU A 192 11.96 4.25 1.15
C LEU A 192 10.58 4.90 1.31
N LYS A 193 9.60 4.54 0.47
CA LYS A 193 8.21 5.04 0.60
C LYS A 193 7.55 4.56 1.89
N TYR A 194 7.78 3.31 2.28
CA TYR A 194 7.29 2.76 3.55
C TYR A 194 7.95 3.46 4.74
N ASP A 195 9.28 3.56 4.76
CA ASP A 195 10.03 4.23 5.82
C ASP A 195 9.66 5.72 5.93
N LEU A 196 9.43 6.40 4.79
CA LEU A 196 8.92 7.77 4.75
C LEU A 196 7.57 7.88 5.44
N LYS A 197 6.63 6.97 5.15
CA LYS A 197 5.30 6.98 5.77
C LYS A 197 5.38 6.76 7.28
N ILE A 198 6.26 5.89 7.74
CA ILE A 198 6.54 5.72 9.19
C ILE A 198 7.03 7.04 9.78
N CYS A 199 8.01 7.69 9.15
CA CYS A 199 8.56 8.95 9.64
C CYS A 199 7.50 10.06 9.68
N GLU A 200 6.67 10.20 8.64
CA GLU A 200 5.54 11.12 8.62
C GLU A 200 4.56 10.86 9.77
N ASN A 201 4.23 9.59 10.01
CA ASN A 201 3.34 9.21 11.10
C ASN A 201 3.93 9.59 12.47
N VAL A 202 5.24 9.33 12.69
CA VAL A 202 5.97 9.75 13.90
C VAL A 202 5.90 11.27 14.09
N LEU A 203 6.14 12.06 13.05
CA LEU A 203 6.08 13.52 13.15
C LEU A 203 4.66 14.06 13.34
N SER A 204 3.65 13.35 12.83
CA SER A 204 2.25 13.74 12.99
C SER A 204 1.72 13.43 14.39
N ASN A 205 2.14 12.31 14.97
CA ASN A 205 1.71 11.88 16.31
C ASN A 205 2.88 11.26 17.09
N PRO A 206 3.79 12.07 17.66
CA PRO A 206 4.91 11.60 18.47
C PRO A 206 4.43 10.88 19.74
N LEU A 207 3.27 11.27 20.30
CA LEU A 207 2.70 10.64 21.50
C LEU A 207 2.48 9.13 21.35
N LYS A 208 2.29 8.64 20.11
CA LYS A 208 2.21 7.20 19.85
C LYS A 208 3.49 6.46 20.24
N LEU A 209 4.67 7.05 20.03
CA LEU A 209 5.94 6.47 20.46
C LEU A 209 5.98 6.28 21.98
N ILE A 210 5.43 7.24 22.74
CA ILE A 210 5.40 7.17 24.21
C ILE A 210 4.53 6.01 24.69
N LYS A 211 3.42 5.73 24.01
CA LYS A 211 2.54 4.58 24.32
C LYS A 211 3.20 3.22 24.03
N GLU A 212 4.18 3.20 23.13
CA GLU A 212 4.96 1.99 22.81
C GLU A 212 6.04 1.72 23.87
N TYR A 213 6.56 2.76 24.54
CA TYR A 213 7.33 2.61 25.78
C TYR A 213 6.42 2.33 26.99
N HIS A 214 6.93 1.63 28.00
CA HIS A 214 6.09 1.20 29.14
C HIS A 214 5.87 2.34 30.15
N SER A 215 4.62 2.74 30.35
CA SER A 215 4.22 3.79 31.28
C SER A 215 4.24 3.36 32.76
N ILE A 216 5.42 2.96 33.26
CA ILE A 216 5.87 2.85 34.67
C ILE A 216 5.98 4.23 35.35
N TYR A 217 5.11 4.63 36.29
CA TYR A 217 4.87 6.03 36.69
C TYR A 217 6.00 6.84 37.37
N ASN A 218 5.68 8.09 37.74
CA ASN A 218 6.54 9.28 37.98
C ASN A 218 6.87 10.09 36.69
N SER A 219 7.57 11.22 36.85
CA SER A 219 8.07 12.10 35.78
C SER A 219 9.31 12.86 36.29
N PRO A 220 10.43 12.92 35.54
CA PRO A 220 11.64 13.69 35.89
C PRO A 220 11.49 15.22 35.69
N ILE A 221 10.26 15.74 35.68
CA ILE A 221 9.99 17.19 35.61
C ILE A 221 10.20 17.80 37.00
N ILE A 222 11.01 18.86 37.07
CA ILE A 222 11.25 19.63 38.29
C ILE A 222 10.05 20.54 38.59
N LYS A 223 9.51 21.19 37.55
CA LYS A 223 8.37 22.12 37.70
C LYS A 223 7.38 22.00 36.55
N PHE A 224 6.11 21.93 36.91
CA PHE A 224 4.98 22.01 35.99
C PHE A 224 4.45 23.46 35.88
N PRO A 225 3.88 23.83 34.72
CA PRO A 225 3.21 25.11 34.53
C PRO A 225 1.96 25.24 35.43
N SER A 226 1.45 26.47 35.60
CA SER A 226 0.31 26.71 36.50
C SER A 226 -0.96 25.94 36.09
N SER A 227 -1.85 25.63 37.05
CA SER A 227 -3.07 24.85 36.81
C SER A 227 -4.13 25.56 35.98
N ASN A 228 -4.11 26.90 35.94
CA ASN A 228 -5.07 27.72 35.23
C ASN A 228 -4.40 28.45 34.05
N LEU A 229 -3.86 27.68 33.09
CA LEU A 229 -3.25 28.24 31.88
C LEU A 229 -4.28 29.04 31.07
N LYS A 230 -3.93 30.28 30.75
CA LYS A 230 -4.75 31.18 29.93
C LYS A 230 -3.93 31.73 28.77
N GLY A 231 -4.60 32.00 27.65
CA GLY A 231 -4.00 32.61 26.48
C GLY A 231 -3.72 31.61 25.36
N LYS A 232 -2.71 31.91 24.53
CA LYS A 232 -2.31 31.06 23.40
C LYS A 232 -0.99 30.34 23.73
N ILE A 233 -0.85 29.12 23.24
CA ILE A 233 0.42 28.38 23.31
C ILE A 233 1.49 29.17 22.56
N GLN A 234 2.59 29.47 23.26
CA GLN A 234 3.80 30.10 22.72
C GLN A 234 5.00 29.24 23.13
N LEU A 235 5.32 28.27 22.27
CA LEU A 235 6.38 27.32 22.53
C LEU A 235 7.76 27.95 22.31
N ASN A 236 8.59 27.94 23.35
CA ASN A 236 10.01 28.31 23.27
C ASN A 236 10.83 27.46 24.23
N ARG A 237 12.06 27.09 23.88
CA ARG A 237 12.96 26.35 24.76
C ARG A 237 14.25 27.12 24.99
N LYS A 238 14.66 27.22 26.25
CA LYS A 238 15.99 27.70 26.67
C LYS A 238 16.60 26.66 27.58
N ASP A 239 17.63 25.98 27.10
CA ASP A 239 18.33 24.91 27.82
C ASP A 239 17.37 23.84 28.37
N THR A 240 17.19 23.80 29.69
CA THR A 240 16.31 22.86 30.42
C THR A 240 14.88 23.38 30.64
N ILE A 241 14.56 24.59 30.20
CA ILE A 241 13.27 25.24 30.41
C ILE A 241 12.47 25.26 29.10
N VAL A 242 11.22 24.78 29.15
CA VAL A 242 10.27 24.79 28.03
C VAL A 242 9.09 25.70 28.36
N TYR A 243 9.05 26.87 27.75
CA TYR A 243 7.96 27.82 27.87
C TYR A 243 6.74 27.36 27.05
N VAL A 244 5.58 27.42 27.70
CA VAL A 244 4.27 27.08 27.13
C VAL A 244 3.49 28.35 26.83
N THR A 245 3.64 29.35 27.69
CA THR A 245 3.16 30.72 27.52
C THR A 245 4.31 31.67 27.85
N ILE A 246 4.06 32.99 27.81
CA ILE A 246 5.06 33.99 28.22
C ILE A 246 5.45 33.82 29.70
N ALA A 247 4.54 33.35 30.55
CA ALA A 247 4.72 33.26 31.99
C ALA A 247 4.86 31.82 32.51
N ASP A 248 4.34 30.83 31.79
CA ASP A 248 4.29 29.44 32.22
C ASP A 248 5.31 28.58 31.46
N TYR A 249 6.00 27.72 32.22
CA TYR A 249 7.04 26.85 31.69
C TYR A 249 7.11 25.52 32.44
N PHE A 250 7.69 24.53 31.77
CA PHE A 250 8.24 23.34 32.37
C PHE A 250 9.72 23.54 32.70
N GLU A 251 10.13 23.15 33.89
CA GLU A 251 11.55 23.02 34.26
C GLU A 251 11.93 21.56 34.27
N CYS A 252 12.89 21.18 33.44
CA CYS A 252 13.32 19.79 33.25
C CYS A 252 14.67 19.55 33.93
N GLU A 253 14.92 18.32 34.36
CA GLU A 253 16.20 17.93 34.97
C GLU A 253 17.40 18.06 34.01
N ASN A 254 17.17 17.83 32.71
CA ASN A 254 18.21 17.91 31.70
C ASN A 254 17.67 18.35 30.33
N GLU A 255 18.58 18.71 29.42
CA GLU A 255 18.21 19.17 28.08
C GLU A 255 17.46 18.12 27.24
N THR A 256 17.76 16.83 27.42
CA THR A 256 17.14 15.76 26.63
C THR A 256 15.66 15.63 27.00
N LEU A 257 15.34 15.71 28.29
CA LEU A 257 13.97 15.80 28.78
C LEU A 257 13.28 17.07 28.27
N ALA A 258 13.96 18.23 28.32
CA ALA A 258 13.40 19.47 27.78
C ALA A 258 13.07 19.37 26.28
N LYS A 259 13.93 18.71 25.49
CA LYS A 259 13.65 18.41 24.07
C LYS A 259 12.45 17.49 23.91
N CYS A 260 12.32 16.46 24.75
CA CYS A 260 11.16 15.57 24.76
C CYS A 260 9.85 16.34 25.03
N VAL A 261 9.84 17.17 26.08
CA VAL A 261 8.70 18.02 26.46
C VAL A 261 8.34 18.99 25.32
N GLU A 262 9.33 19.67 24.74
CA GLU A 262 9.14 20.57 23.60
C GLU A 262 8.46 19.84 22.41
N ILE A 263 8.94 18.64 22.05
CA ILE A 263 8.37 17.84 20.97
C ILE A 263 6.90 17.53 21.23
N ILE A 264 6.56 17.11 22.45
CA ILE A 264 5.18 16.75 22.82
C ILE A 264 4.26 17.97 22.76
N ILE A 265 4.66 19.08 23.38
CA ILE A 265 3.87 20.30 23.44
C ILE A 265 3.66 20.90 22.05
N SER A 266 4.63 20.73 21.13
CA SER A 266 4.48 21.19 19.73
C SER A 266 3.29 20.56 18.99
N LYS A 267 2.67 19.51 19.55
CA LYS A 267 1.52 18.80 18.98
C LYS A 267 0.23 19.00 19.77
N ILE A 268 0.31 19.64 20.93
CA ILE A 268 -0.86 19.98 21.73
C ILE A 268 -1.49 21.25 21.16
N THR A 269 -2.80 21.22 20.98
CA THR A 269 -3.58 22.37 20.50
C THR A 269 -4.39 23.02 21.61
N ASP A 270 -4.69 22.30 22.69
CA ASP A 270 -5.44 22.77 23.84
C ASP A 270 -4.55 22.83 25.09
N LEU A 271 -4.51 23.99 25.75
CA LEU A 271 -3.79 24.18 27.01
C LEU A 271 -4.27 23.23 28.12
N SER A 272 -5.52 22.76 28.06
CA SER A 272 -6.06 21.81 29.06
C SER A 272 -5.33 20.47 29.06
N GLU A 273 -4.77 20.04 27.94
CA GLU A 273 -4.04 18.77 27.78
C GLU A 273 -2.63 18.80 28.40
N ILE A 274 -2.13 20.00 28.73
CA ILE A 274 -0.76 20.17 29.25
C ILE A 274 -0.63 19.65 30.67
N GLN A 275 -1.70 19.72 31.45
CA GLN A 275 -1.77 19.18 32.81
C GLN A 275 -1.76 17.64 32.85
N SER A 276 -2.21 16.98 31.77
CA SER A 276 -2.27 15.52 31.64
C SER A 276 -1.15 14.92 30.79
N LEU A 277 -0.12 15.73 30.49
CA LEU A 277 0.96 15.38 29.59
C LEU A 277 1.74 14.17 30.10
N THR A 278 1.86 13.16 29.24
CA THR A 278 2.59 11.92 29.53
C THR A 278 3.97 11.96 28.87
N ILE A 279 5.02 11.63 29.63
CA ILE A 279 6.43 11.62 29.20
C ILE A 279 7.02 10.24 29.48
N PRO A 280 7.99 9.75 28.68
CA PRO A 280 8.79 8.57 29.01
C PRO A 280 9.55 8.72 30.34
N LYS A 281 9.84 7.59 31.01
CA LYS A 281 10.05 7.58 32.47
C LYS A 281 11.39 6.98 32.92
N ASN A 282 12.26 6.64 31.98
CA ASN A 282 13.70 6.45 32.17
C ASN A 282 14.45 7.39 31.19
N GLU A 283 15.72 7.66 31.48
CA GLU A 283 16.54 8.51 30.61
C GLU A 283 16.75 7.89 29.22
N ASP A 284 16.80 6.56 29.15
CA ASP A 284 17.05 5.83 27.91
C ASP A 284 15.88 5.89 26.92
N ASP A 285 14.63 5.78 27.37
CA ASP A 285 13.44 5.93 26.54
C ASP A 285 13.27 7.40 26.12
N ILE A 286 13.60 8.36 27.00
CA ILE A 286 13.63 9.78 26.63
C ILE A 286 14.66 10.01 25.52
N LYS A 287 15.89 9.50 25.67
CA LYS A 287 16.94 9.58 24.63
C LYS A 287 16.48 8.93 23.34
N THR A 288 15.90 7.73 23.42
CA THR A 288 15.45 6.97 22.25
C THR A 288 14.31 7.69 21.53
N PHE A 289 13.29 8.17 22.27
CA PHE A 289 12.21 8.98 21.74
C PHE A 289 12.72 10.22 20.98
N VAL A 290 13.60 11.00 21.62
CA VAL A 290 14.16 12.22 21.04
C VAL A 290 14.97 11.87 19.78
N ASN A 291 15.80 10.83 19.84
CA ASN A 291 16.60 10.36 18.71
C ASN A 291 15.72 9.91 17.54
N ASP A 292 14.69 9.10 17.80
CA ASP A 292 13.78 8.60 16.77
C ASP A 292 12.98 9.74 16.12
N TYR A 293 12.52 10.72 16.92
CA TYR A 293 11.84 11.89 16.38
C TYR A 293 12.74 12.72 15.46
N TYR A 294 13.98 13.04 15.87
CA TYR A 294 14.89 13.81 15.04
C TYR A 294 15.39 13.02 13.82
N LYS A 295 15.58 11.70 13.96
CA LYS A 295 15.87 10.81 12.84
C LYS A 295 14.72 10.81 11.84
N ALA A 296 13.47 10.73 12.30
CA ALA A 296 12.29 10.86 11.45
C ALA A 296 12.26 12.23 10.76
N LYS A 297 12.48 13.33 11.49
CA LYS A 297 12.53 14.70 10.94
C LYS A 297 13.59 14.85 9.84
N LYS A 298 14.78 14.29 10.04
CA LYS A 298 15.85 14.26 9.01
C LYS A 298 15.43 13.42 7.80
N ASN A 299 14.86 12.24 8.04
CA ASN A 299 14.52 11.30 6.98
C ASN A 299 13.34 11.74 6.11
N VAL A 300 12.33 12.42 6.66
CA VAL A 300 11.22 13.00 5.87
C VAL A 300 11.74 13.97 4.81
N ASN A 301 12.80 14.72 5.11
CA ASN A 301 13.42 15.63 4.14
C ASN A 301 14.33 14.91 3.15
N LEU A 302 14.99 13.82 3.56
CA LEU A 302 15.98 13.09 2.76
C LEU A 302 15.38 12.04 1.82
N TYR A 303 14.37 11.29 2.25
CA TYR A 303 13.84 10.17 1.47
C TYR A 303 13.18 10.58 0.15
N PRO A 304 12.46 11.71 0.03
CA PRO A 304 11.89 12.14 -1.24
C PRO A 304 12.94 12.32 -2.35
N SER A 305 14.12 12.86 -2.03
CA SER A 305 15.19 13.03 -3.03
C SER A 305 15.81 11.69 -3.42
N LYS A 306 16.06 10.79 -2.45
CA LYS A 306 16.53 9.42 -2.72
C LYS A 306 15.53 8.62 -3.56
N ILE A 307 14.23 8.73 -3.29
CA ILE A 307 13.18 8.08 -4.09
C ILE A 307 13.26 8.59 -5.53
N LYS A 308 13.34 9.90 -5.75
CA LYS A 308 13.46 10.49 -7.10
C LYS A 308 14.72 10.01 -7.83
N GLU A 309 15.85 9.91 -7.14
CA GLU A 309 17.10 9.38 -7.73
C GLU A 309 16.94 7.92 -8.16
N MET A 310 16.32 7.08 -7.31
CA MET A 310 16.06 5.69 -7.66
C MET A 310 15.04 5.54 -8.79
N GLU A 311 14.03 6.40 -8.86
CA GLU A 311 13.08 6.45 -9.97
C GLU A 311 13.79 6.84 -11.29
N LYS A 312 14.69 7.82 -11.28
CA LYS A 312 15.53 8.15 -12.44
C LYS A 312 16.40 6.97 -12.89
N LYS A 313 17.01 6.27 -11.92
CA LYS A 313 17.81 5.07 -12.21
C LYS A 313 16.97 3.93 -12.78
N LEU A 314 15.76 3.73 -12.27
CA LEU A 314 14.79 2.79 -12.81
C LEU A 314 14.50 3.13 -14.28
N ASP A 315 14.11 4.37 -14.56
CA ASP A 315 13.79 4.83 -15.91
C ASP A 315 14.99 4.65 -16.86
N HIS A 316 16.20 5.02 -16.45
CA HIS A 316 17.43 4.79 -17.24
C HIS A 316 17.65 3.33 -17.61
N ASN A 317 17.47 2.41 -16.65
CA ASN A 317 17.60 0.98 -16.92
C ASN A 317 16.52 0.48 -17.89
N VAL A 318 15.30 1.02 -17.81
CA VAL A 318 14.23 0.67 -18.74
C VAL A 318 14.55 1.22 -20.14
N TYR A 319 15.03 2.46 -20.29
CA TYR A 319 15.49 2.96 -21.61
C TYR A 319 16.55 2.06 -22.24
N LYS A 320 17.56 1.65 -21.46
CA LYS A 320 18.58 0.69 -21.90
C LYS A 320 17.99 -0.66 -22.29
N LEU A 321 17.04 -1.17 -21.50
CA LEU A 321 16.36 -2.43 -21.79
C LEU A 321 15.67 -2.39 -23.16
N TYR A 322 15.10 -1.26 -23.54
CA TYR A 322 14.41 -1.06 -24.82
C TYR A 322 15.29 -0.53 -25.96
N ASN A 323 16.59 -0.31 -25.72
CA ASN A 323 17.53 0.28 -26.69
C ASN A 323 17.07 1.66 -27.20
N ILE A 324 16.57 2.50 -26.30
CA ILE A 324 16.11 3.87 -26.61
C ILE A 324 17.17 4.92 -26.19
N SER A 325 18.23 4.49 -25.51
CA SER A 325 19.32 5.33 -24.99
C SER A 325 20.49 5.46 -25.93
#